data_AF-A0A2V9LDV0-F1
#
_entry.id   AF-A0A2V9LDV0-F1
#
_cell.length_a   1.000
_cell.length_b   1.000
_cell.length_c   1.000
_cell.angle_alpha   90.00
_cell.angle_beta   90.00
_cell.angle_gamma   90.00
#
_symmetry.space_group_name_H-M   'P 1'
#
loop_
_entity.id
_entity.type
_entity.pdbx_description
1 polymer ?
#
loop_
_entity_poly.entity_id
_entity_poly.type
_entity_poly.pdbx_seq_one_letter_code
_entity_poly.pdbx_strand_id
1 'polypeptide(L)' 'MLCLVEQLGLVPYADGLRLQEEKVAARKAGIIPDMLLLLEHP' A
#
# COMPACT_ATOMS: atom_id res chain seq x y z
N MET A 1 15.52 9.48 -3.22
CA MET A 1 14.12 9.02 -3.28
C MET A 1 14.09 7.63 -2.68
N LEU A 2 13.38 7.43 -1.58
CA LEU A 2 13.33 6.16 -0.85
C LEU A 2 11.97 5.50 -1.10
N CYS A 3 11.98 4.19 -1.41
CA CYS A 3 10.78 3.38 -1.54
C CYS A 3 10.75 2.37 -0.38
N LEU A 4 9.68 2.39 0.41
CA LEU A 4 9.49 1.45 1.51
C LEU A 4 8.73 0.21 1.04
N VAL A 5 9.16 -0.96 1.47
CA VAL A 5 8.53 -2.24 1.11
C VAL A 5 7.73 -2.75 2.30
N GLU A 6 6.47 -3.10 2.07
CA GLU A 6 5.56 -3.67 3.08
C GLU A 6 5.07 -5.04 2.59
N GLN A 7 5.33 -6.10 3.37
CA GLN A 7 4.91 -7.47 3.05
C GLN A 7 3.66 -7.83 3.86
N LEU A 8 2.51 -7.96 3.18
CA LEU A 8 1.19 -8.10 3.81
C LEU A 8 0.62 -9.52 3.76
N GLY A 9 1.22 -10.42 2.98
CA GLY A 9 0.74 -11.79 2.83
C GLY A 9 -0.60 -11.86 2.09
N LEU A 10 -1.51 -12.74 2.53
CA LEU A 10 -2.82 -12.95 1.90
C LEU A 10 -3.83 -11.89 2.36
N VAL A 11 -4.31 -11.06 1.43
CA VAL A 11 -5.24 -9.96 1.67
C VAL A 11 -6.42 -10.06 0.69
N PRO A 12 -7.69 -10.03 1.13
CA PRO A 12 -8.84 -9.94 0.22
C PRO A 12 -8.70 -8.77 -0.75
N TYR A 13 -9.10 -8.95 -2.01
CA TYR A 13 -8.92 -7.94 -3.04
C TYR A 13 -9.50 -6.56 -2.67
N ALA A 14 -10.72 -6.55 -2.11
CA ALA A 14 -11.40 -5.33 -1.68
C ALA A 14 -10.63 -4.59 -0.56
N ASP A 15 -10.06 -5.33 0.38
CA ASP A 15 -9.27 -4.76 1.47
C ASP A 15 -7.92 -4.22 0.94
N GLY A 16 -7.31 -4.93 -0.01
CA GLY A 16 -6.12 -4.47 -0.72
C GLY A 16 -6.37 -3.17 -1.48
N LEU A 17 -7.53 -3.03 -2.13
CA LEU A 17 -7.89 -1.81 -2.84
C LEU A 17 -8.08 -0.63 -1.89
N ARG A 18 -8.80 -0.82 -0.78
CA ARG A 18 -8.95 0.21 0.26
C ARG A 18 -7.61 0.66 0.82
N LEU A 19 -6.72 -0.29 1.13
CA LEU A 19 -5.38 0.01 1.61
C LEU A 19 -4.59 0.85 0.58
N GLN A 20 -4.67 0.52 -0.70
CA GLN A 20 -4.02 1.29 -1.76
C GLN A 20 -4.54 2.73 -1.82
N GLU A 21 -5.85 2.94 -1.74
CA GLU A 21 -6.46 4.28 -1.74
C GLU A 21 -5.94 5.13 -0.58
N GLU A 22 -5.87 4.55 0.62
CA GLU A 22 -5.34 5.20 1.82
C GLU A 22 -3.86 5.58 1.65
N LYS A 23 -3.01 4.66 1.18
CA LYS A 23 -1.58 4.95 0.96
C LYS A 23 -1.38 6.00 -0.13
N VAL A 24 -2.17 5.98 -1.21
CA VAL A 24 -2.10 7.00 -2.28
C VAL A 24 -2.46 8.38 -1.73
N ALA A 25 -3.51 8.49 -0.91
CA ALA A 25 -3.89 9.74 -0.28
C ALA A 25 -2.77 10.27 0.64
N ALA A 26 -2.22 9.41 1.50
CA ALA A 26 -1.10 9.76 2.39
C ALA A 26 0.16 10.18 1.60
N ARG A 27 0.47 9.50 0.49
CA ARG A 27 1.61 9.82 -0.36
C ARG A 27 1.46 11.16 -1.06
N LYS A 28 0.26 11.47 -1.57
CA LYS A 28 -0.08 12.76 -2.20
C LYS A 28 -0.01 13.91 -1.19
N ALA A 29 -0.38 13.66 0.07
CA ALA A 29 -0.26 14.61 1.16
C ALA A 29 1.17 14.77 1.69
N GLY A 30 2.14 13.99 1.20
CA GLY A 30 3.53 14.04 1.66
C GLY A 30 3.77 13.44 3.05
N ILE A 31 2.82 12.64 3.56
CA ILE A 31 2.89 12.02 4.89
C ILE A 31 3.81 10.79 4.88
N ILE A 32 3.80 10.04 3.78
CA ILE A 32 4.62 8.84 3.59
C ILE A 32 5.45 8.93 2.30
N PRO A 33 6.62 8.27 2.24
CA PRO A 33 7.40 8.13 1.01
C PRO A 33 6.72 7.16 0.03
N ASP A 34 7.34 6.95 -1.14
CA ASP A 34 6.87 5.92 -2.08
C ASP A 34 6.86 4.55 -1.39
N MET A 35 5.85 3.72 -1.69
CA MET A 35 5.72 2.40 -1.09
C MET A 35 5.43 1.32 -2.12
N LEU A 36 5.99 0.13 -1.88
CA LEU A 36 5.73 -1.11 -2.60
C LEU A 36 5.04 -2.09 -1.64
N LEU A 37 3.77 -2.37 -1.91
CA LEU A 37 2.99 -3.37 -1.16
C LEU A 37 3.15 -4.72 -1.85
N LEU A 38 3.58 -5.74 -1.11
CA LEU A 38 3.69 -7.13 -1.57
C LEU A 38 2.63 -7.97 -0.85
N LEU A 39 1.72 -8.54 -1.62
CA LEU A 39 0.56 -9.28 -1.11
C LEU A 39 0.05 -10.30 -2.15
N GLU A 40 -0.75 -11.24 -1.68
CA GLU A 40 -1.49 -12.22 -2.45
C GLU A 40 -2.99 -12.02 -2.22
N HIS A 41 -3.83 -12.43 -3.17
CA HIS A 41 -5.29 -12.33 -3.04
C HIS A 41 -5.94 -13.73 -3.03
N PRO A 42 -6.98 -13.95 -2.21
CA PRO A 42 -7.84 -15.13 -2.32
C PRO A 42 -8.75 -15.07 -3.56
#